data_AF-A0A2N5Z866-F1
#
_entry.id   AF-A0A2N5Z866-F1
#
_cell.length_a   1.000
_cell.length_b   1.000
_cell.length_c   1.000
_cell.angle_alpha   90.00
_cell.angle_beta   90.00
_cell.angle_gamma   90.00
#
_symmetry.space_group_name_H-M   'P 1'
#
loop_
_entity.id
_entity.type
_entity.pdbx_description
1 polymer ?
#
loop_
_entity_poly.entity_id
_entity_poly.type
_entity_poly.pdbx_seq_one_letter_code
_entity_poly.pdbx_strand_id
1 'polypeptide(L)' 'MQISFSHVLPFPLEGMQYVKDSLWHHGDFTFEPNQIYEIVASSGKGKTTLLDMIFGRRKDYKGEITINNENI' A
#
# COMPACT_ATOMS: atom_id res chain seq x y z
N MET A 1 -4.37 14.87 -4.05
CA MET A 1 -3.61 14.37 -2.88
C MET A 1 -2.58 13.40 -3.39
N GLN A 2 -1.32 13.57 -3.02
CA GLN A 2 -0.27 12.61 -3.31
C GLN A 2 -0.19 11.61 -2.14
N ILE A 3 -0.08 10.33 -2.43
CA ILE A 3 0.06 9.28 -1.40
C ILE A 3 1.27 8.44 -1.78
N SER A 4 2.28 8.41 -0.92
CA SER A 4 3.52 7.67 -1.15
C SER A 4 3.68 6.56 -0.13
N PHE A 5 4.14 5.42 -0.59
CA PHE A 5 4.45 4.25 0.20
C PHE A 5 5.91 3.92 -0.02
N SER A 6 6.65 3.79 1.08
CA SER A 6 8.08 3.47 1.07
C SER A 6 8.30 2.16 1.79
N HIS A 7 8.67 1.12 1.04
CA HIS A 7 8.88 -0.25 1.54
C HIS A 7 7.75 -0.82 2.43
N VAL A 8 6.50 -0.53 2.07
CA VAL A 8 5.36 -0.90 2.93
C VAL A 8 4.97 -2.36 2.81
N LEU A 9 4.87 -3.05 3.96
CA LEU A 9 4.41 -4.44 4.04
C LEU A 9 3.47 -4.63 5.24
N PRO A 10 2.17 -4.92 5.02
CA PRO A 10 1.25 -5.25 6.10
C PRO A 10 1.63 -6.56 6.77
N PHE A 11 1.68 -6.61 8.10
CA PHE A 11 2.05 -7.82 8.85
C PHE A 11 1.18 -9.05 8.51
N PRO A 12 -0.15 -8.94 8.32
CA PRO A 12 -0.97 -10.09 7.95
C PRO A 12 -0.66 -10.68 6.57
N LEU A 13 0.08 -9.94 5.73
CA LEU A 13 0.52 -10.41 4.43
C LEU A 13 1.96 -10.93 4.46
N GLU A 14 2.68 -10.79 5.58
CA GLU A 14 4.05 -11.27 5.72
C GLU A 14 4.16 -12.77 5.43
N GLY A 15 5.17 -13.17 4.65
CA GLY A 15 5.39 -14.56 4.24
C GLY A 15 4.52 -15.07 3.08
N MET A 16 3.63 -14.24 2.52
CA MET A 16 2.93 -14.62 1.29
C MET A 16 3.83 -14.59 0.05
N GLN A 17 3.50 -15.43 -0.92
CA GLN A 17 4.09 -15.34 -2.27
C GLN A 17 3.48 -14.18 -3.04
N TYR A 18 4.36 -13.31 -3.52
CA TYR A 18 4.03 -12.16 -4.33
C TYR A 18 4.46 -12.35 -5.78
N VAL A 19 3.67 -11.80 -6.69
CA VAL A 19 4.13 -11.61 -8.06
C VAL A 19 5.13 -10.46 -8.11
N LYS A 20 6.02 -10.47 -9.11
CA LYS A 20 7.10 -9.48 -9.26
C LYS A 20 6.61 -8.04 -9.17
N ASP A 21 5.48 -7.73 -9.78
CA ASP A 21 4.92 -6.37 -9.85
C ASP A 21 3.87 -6.10 -8.76
N SER A 22 3.91 -6.87 -7.67
CA SER A 22 3.03 -6.64 -6.53
C SER A 22 3.47 -5.41 -5.75
N LEU A 23 2.49 -4.60 -5.37
CA LEU A 23 2.62 -3.47 -4.46
C LEU A 23 3.31 -3.84 -3.12
N TRP A 24 3.20 -5.10 -2.69
CA TRP A 24 3.79 -5.59 -1.45
C TRP A 24 5.22 -6.13 -1.59
N HIS A 25 5.71 -6.33 -2.82
CA HIS A 25 7.02 -6.90 -3.08
C HIS A 25 8.11 -5.83 -3.10
N HIS A 26 8.32 -5.20 -1.94
CA HIS A 26 9.45 -4.28 -1.66
C HIS A 26 9.64 -3.17 -2.72
N GLY A 27 8.56 -2.48 -3.08
CA GLY A 27 8.60 -1.33 -3.96
C GLY A 27 8.21 -0.04 -3.24
N ASP A 28 8.80 1.06 -3.68
CA ASP A 28 8.28 2.39 -3.40
C ASP A 28 7.30 2.76 -4.50
N PHE A 29 6.14 3.27 -4.14
CA PHE A 29 5.13 3.67 -5.11
C PHE A 29 4.37 4.90 -4.65
N THR A 30 3.91 5.68 -5.62
CA THR A 30 3.19 6.93 -5.37
C THR A 30 1.92 6.98 -6.20
N PHE A 31 0.81 7.28 -5.54
CA PHE A 31 -0.43 7.72 -6.19
C PHE A 31 -0.38 9.23 -6.34
N GLU A 32 -0.43 9.70 -7.58
CA GLU A 32 -0.38 11.11 -7.92
C GLU A 32 -1.77 11.76 -7.87
N PRO A 33 -1.83 13.07 -7.56
CA PRO A 33 -3.07 13.82 -7.66
C PRO A 33 -3.63 13.79 -9.09
N ASN A 34 -4.96 13.84 -9.20
CA ASN A 34 -5.69 13.91 -10.47
C ASN A 34 -5.51 12.70 -11.40
N GLN A 35 -5.15 11.52 -10.85
CA GLN A 35 -5.12 10.26 -11.58
C GLN A 35 -6.20 9.30 -11.07
N ILE A 36 -6.65 8.40 -11.96
CA ILE A 36 -7.55 7.29 -11.64
C ILE A 36 -6.73 6.01 -11.67
N TYR A 37 -6.77 5.25 -10.58
CA TYR A 37 -6.03 3.99 -10.43
C TYR A 37 -7.00 2.81 -10.28
N GLU A 38 -6.67 1.70 -10.93
CA GLU A 38 -7.34 0.42 -10.74
C GLU A 38 -6.48 -0.50 -9.87
N ILE A 39 -7.08 -1.10 -8.84
CA ILE A 39 -6.40 -2.07 -7.98
C ILE A 39 -6.85 -3.48 -8.37
N VAL A 40 -5.99 -4.20 -9.09
CA VAL A 40 -6.27 -5.55 -9.58
C VAL A 40 -5.55 -6.59 -8.72
N ALA A 41 -6.31 -7.44 -8.02
CA ALA A 41 -5.79 -8.62 -7.34
C ALA A 41 -6.92 -9.60 -7.00
N SER A 42 -6.60 -10.88 -6.81
CA SER A 42 -7.56 -11.87 -6.29
C SER A 42 -8.02 -11.56 -4.86
N SER A 43 -9.04 -12.27 -4.38
CA SER A 43 -9.45 -12.17 -2.97
C SER A 43 -8.30 -12.55 -2.03
N GLY A 44 -8.22 -11.89 -0.87
CA GLY A 44 -7.18 -12.14 0.15
C GLY A 44 -5.80 -11.55 -0.17
N LYS A 45 -5.63 -10.79 -1.26
CA LYS A 45 -4.33 -10.21 -1.67
C LYS A 45 -4.08 -8.76 -1.20
N GLY A 46 -4.87 -8.28 -0.25
CA GLY A 46 -4.61 -6.99 0.41
C GLY A 46 -5.28 -5.76 -0.20
N LYS A 47 -6.24 -5.89 -1.12
CA LYS A 47 -6.95 -4.71 -1.70
C LYS A 47 -7.63 -3.83 -0.63
N THR A 48 -8.42 -4.45 0.25
CA THR A 48 -9.04 -3.74 1.38
C THR A 48 -8.00 -3.26 2.38
N THR A 49 -6.95 -4.06 2.62
CA THR A 49 -5.81 -3.69 3.48
C THR A 49 -5.14 -2.41 3.00
N LEU A 50 -4.89 -2.26 1.70
CA LEU A 50 -4.35 -1.04 1.10
C LEU A 50 -5.21 0.18 1.43
N LEU A 51 -6.52 0.09 1.17
CA LEU A 51 -7.45 1.19 1.46
C LEU A 51 -7.50 1.52 2.95
N ASP A 52 -7.55 0.51 3.83
CA ASP A 52 -7.59 0.73 5.28
C ASP A 52 -6.33 1.45 5.79
N MET A 53 -5.16 1.18 5.22
CA MET A 53 -3.92 1.89 5.54
C MET A 53 -3.93 3.33 5.03
N ILE A 54 -4.36 3.57 3.77
CA ILE A 54 -4.51 4.93 3.22
C ILE A 54 -5.44 5.78 4.09
N PHE A 55 -6.54 5.18 4.57
CA PHE A 55 -7.49 5.86 5.45
C PHE A 55 -7.03 5.96 6.92
N GLY A 56 -5.81 5.51 7.24
CA GLY A 56 -5.26 5.55 8.60
C GLY A 56 -5.97 4.62 9.60
N ARG A 57 -6.85 3.73 9.14
CA ARG A 57 -7.59 2.77 9.99
C ARG A 57 -6.72 1.57 10.41
N ARG A 58 -5.61 1.37 9.71
CA ARG A 58 -4.71 0.23 9.89
C ARG A 58 -3.25 0.70 9.94
N LYS A 59 -2.50 0.29 10.97
CA LYS A 59 -1.09 0.68 11.19
C LYS A 59 -0.15 -0.50 11.47
N ASP A 60 -0.63 -1.73 11.33
CA ASP A 60 0.14 -2.98 11.47
C ASP A 60 0.92 -3.29 10.17
N TYR A 61 1.87 -2.42 9.83
CA TYR A 61 2.73 -2.57 8.66
C TYR A 61 4.18 -2.14 8.96
N LYS A 62 5.13 -2.65 8.17
CA LYS A 62 6.50 -2.12 8.05
C LYS A 62 6.53 -1.03 6.98
N GLY A 63 7.52 -0.15 7.01
CA GLY A 63 7.69 0.92 6.02
C GLY A 63 6.98 2.21 6.43
N GLU A 64 6.81 3.11 5.46
CA GLU A 64 6.29 4.46 5.68
C GLU A 64 5.19 4.78 4.66
N ILE A 65 4.09 5.39 5.13
CA ILE A 65 3.04 5.94 4.26
C ILE A 65 2.95 7.43 4.53
N THR A 66 3.09 8.24 3.48
CA THR A 66 2.91 9.69 3.57
C THR A 66 1.76 10.16 2.70
N ILE A 67 0.99 11.12 3.19
CA ILE A 67 -0.03 11.84 2.43
C ILE A 67 0.41 13.29 2.31
N ASN A 68 0.59 13.79 1.09
CA ASN A 68 1.15 15.12 0.81
C ASN A 68 2.44 15.39 1.63
N ASN A 69 3.33 14.39 1.72
CA ASN A 69 4.58 14.41 2.49
C ASN A 69 4.44 14.47 4.02
N GLU A 70 3.24 14.26 4.55
CA GLU A 70 3.00 14.10 5.99
C GLU A 70 2.80 12.63 6.34
N ASN A 71 3.49 12.16 7.39
CA ASN A 71 3.37 10.80 7.89
C ASN A 71 2.01 10.55 8.56
N ILE A 72 1.44 9.36 8.34
CA ILE A 72 0.12 8.96 8.87
C ILE A 72 0.14 7.78 9.83
#